data_AF-A0A1X7T9T7-F1
#
_entry.id   AF-A0A1X7T9T7-F1
#
_cell.length_a   1.000
_cell.length_b   1.000
_cell.length_c   1.000
_cell.angle_alpha   90.00
_cell.angle_beta   90.00
_cell.angle_gamma   90.00
#
_symmetry.space_group_name_H-M   'P 1'
#
loop_
_entity.id
_entity.type
_entity.pdbx_description
1 polymer ?
#
loop_
_entity_poly.entity_id
_entity_poly.type
_entity_poly.pdbx_seq_one_letter_code
_entity_poly.pdbx_strand_id
1 'polypeptide(L)'
;LHTPLIVDIDKAASYLKGSFIKSDGSKEEGRVVIVNDNNTIVSCTPQSIGRYELSVTIRGRHIKGSPYQLSVKASRDYTTLTNQRSFNVGNGTTGVAVHTNGEVFASSHNDGFVLVFSEDGTAVRRIGSK
;
A
#
# COMPACT_ATOMS: atom_id res chain seq x y z
N LEU A 1 24.27 36.53 -21.27
CA LEU A 1 22.94 36.19 -21.83
C LEU A 1 22.67 34.72 -21.54
N HIS A 2 21.86 34.42 -20.53
CA HIS A 2 21.43 33.05 -20.24
C HIS A 2 19.98 32.94 -20.72
N THR A 3 19.76 32.25 -21.83
CA THR A 3 18.41 31.95 -22.33
C THR A 3 17.82 30.84 -21.45
N PRO A 4 16.68 31.06 -20.78
CA PRO A 4 16.00 29.98 -20.09
C PRO A 4 15.45 29.00 -21.14
N LEU A 5 15.90 27.75 -21.07
CA LEU A 5 15.41 26.68 -21.93
C LEU A 5 14.06 26.21 -21.36
N ILE A 6 12.98 26.89 -21.76
CA ILE A 6 11.62 26.45 -21.47
C ILE A 6 11.33 25.30 -22.44
N VAL A 7 11.64 24.07 -22.01
CA VAL A 7 11.15 22.87 -22.69
C VAL A 7 9.69 22.70 -22.29
N ASP A 8 8.80 22.80 -23.28
CA ASP A 8 7.41 22.38 -23.15
C ASP A 8 7.38 20.97 -22.55
N ILE A 9 6.97 20.88 -21.29
CA ILE A 9 6.82 19.61 -20.56
C ILE A 9 5.88 18.67 -21.31
N ASP A 10 4.89 19.22 -22.04
CA ASP A 10 4.00 18.47 -22.92
C ASP A 10 4.73 17.71 -24.02
N LYS A 11 5.80 18.29 -24.59
CA LYS A 11 6.61 17.62 -25.60
C LYS A 11 7.45 16.50 -25.00
N ALA A 12 7.96 16.68 -23.78
CA ALA A 12 8.74 15.65 -23.09
C ALA A 12 7.89 14.43 -22.71
N ALA A 13 6.64 14.65 -22.28
CA ALA A 13 5.69 13.58 -21.95
C ALA A 13 5.38 12.67 -23.15
N SER A 14 5.34 13.21 -24.38
CA SER A 14 5.15 12.40 -25.59
C SER A 14 6.27 11.38 -25.87
N TYR A 15 7.45 11.57 -25.26
CA TYR A 15 8.58 10.63 -25.37
C TYR A 15 8.71 9.71 -24.14
N LEU A 16 7.78 9.81 -23.18
CA LEU A 16 7.77 8.94 -22.02
C LEU A 16 7.27 7.55 -22.43
N LYS A 17 8.03 6.52 -22.06
CA LYS A 17 7.64 5.12 -22.25
C LYS A 17 7.81 4.38 -20.94
N GLY A 18 6.84 3.54 -20.62
CA GLY A 18 6.87 2.65 -19.48
C GLY A 18 6.73 1.20 -19.92
N SER A 19 7.52 0.30 -19.34
CA SER A 19 7.37 -1.15 -19.50
C SER A 19 7.35 -1.80 -18.12
N PHE A 20 6.45 -2.77 -17.94
CA PHE A 20 6.26 -3.43 -16.65
C PHE A 20 6.27 -4.94 -16.84
N ILE A 21 7.40 -5.56 -16.52
CA ILE A 21 7.70 -6.94 -16.89
C ILE A 21 7.96 -7.76 -15.64
N LYS A 22 7.43 -8.98 -15.60
CA LYS A 22 7.70 -9.92 -14.51
C LYS A 22 9.15 -10.39 -14.55
N SER A 23 9.85 -10.34 -13.42
CA SER A 23 11.28 -10.63 -13.33
C SER A 23 11.65 -12.12 -13.42
N ASP A 24 10.66 -13.02 -13.46
CA ASP A 24 10.85 -14.47 -13.49
C ASP A 24 11.12 -15.04 -14.90
N GLY A 25 11.25 -14.17 -15.92
CA GLY A 25 11.51 -14.56 -17.30
C GLY A 25 10.28 -15.03 -18.06
N SER A 26 9.11 -15.08 -17.42
CA SER A 26 7.85 -15.18 -18.15
C SER A 26 7.61 -13.89 -18.93
N LYS A 27 7.10 -14.00 -20.17
CA LYS A 27 6.70 -12.84 -20.97
C LYS A 27 5.38 -12.22 -20.46
N GLU A 28 5.02 -12.44 -19.20
CA GLU A 28 3.86 -11.81 -18.59
C GLU A 28 4.18 -10.32 -18.37
N GLU A 29 3.63 -9.50 -19.26
CA GLU A 29 3.69 -8.06 -19.16
C GLU A 29 2.49 -7.56 -18.37
N GLY A 30 2.77 -6.81 -17.30
CA GLY A 30 1.71 -6.06 -16.64
C GLY A 30 1.31 -4.86 -17.50
N ARG A 31 0.07 -4.40 -17.34
CA ARG A 31 -0.45 -3.27 -18.12
C ARG A 31 0.15 -1.97 -17.61
N VAL A 32 0.64 -1.13 -18.51
CA VAL A 32 1.11 0.24 -18.19
C VAL A 32 0.18 1.26 -18.83
N VAL A 33 -0.24 2.25 -18.05
CA VAL A 33 -0.99 3.42 -18.54
C VAL A 33 -0.25 4.66 -18.08
N ILE A 34 0.02 5.56 -19.03
CA ILE A 34 0.65 6.86 -18.76
C ILE A 34 -0.40 7.93 -18.99
N VAL A 35 -0.68 8.72 -17.96
CA VAL A 35 -1.60 9.87 -18.03
C VAL A 35 -0.81 11.14 -17.79
N ASN A 36 -1.06 12.17 -18.58
CA ASN A 36 -0.36 13.44 -18.48
C ASN A 36 -1.37 14.59 -18.39
N ASP A 37 -1.78 14.91 -17.16
CA ASP A 37 -2.70 16.01 -16.84
C ASP A 37 -2.00 16.95 -15.84
N ASN A 38 -1.10 17.81 -16.33
CA ASN A 38 -0.16 18.67 -15.58
C ASN A 38 0.91 17.92 -14.75
N ASN A 39 0.58 16.74 -14.24
CA ASN A 39 1.53 15.77 -13.68
C ASN A 39 1.49 14.49 -14.50
N THR A 40 2.65 13.89 -14.69
CA THR A 40 2.79 12.58 -15.33
C THR A 40 2.58 11.47 -14.29
N ILE A 41 1.57 10.64 -14.50
CA ILE A 41 1.27 9.46 -13.68
C ILE A 41 1.54 8.20 -14.50
N VAL A 42 2.35 7.29 -13.97
CA VAL A 42 2.58 5.95 -14.53
C VAL A 42 1.85 4.94 -13.66
N SER A 43 0.77 4.37 -14.18
CA SER A 43 -0.01 3.34 -13.53
C SER A 43 0.36 1.97 -14.08
N CYS A 44 0.68 1.03 -13.20
CA CYS A 44 1.01 -0.34 -13.56
C CYS A 44 0.05 -1.33 -12.89
N THR A 45 -0.55 -2.24 -13.67
CA THR A 45 -1.42 -3.30 -13.17
C THR A 45 -0.74 -4.66 -13.39
N PRO A 46 -0.33 -5.36 -12.33
CA PRO A 46 0.25 -6.70 -12.47
C PRO A 46 -0.82 -7.72 -12.85
N GLN A 47 -0.43 -8.73 -13.62
CA GLN A 47 -1.30 -9.84 -14.02
C GLN A 47 -1.27 -11.00 -13.02
N SER A 48 -0.16 -11.17 -12.29
CA SER A 48 0.04 -12.26 -11.35
C SER A 48 0.87 -11.81 -10.15
N ILE A 49 0.93 -12.67 -9.12
CA ILE A 49 1.80 -12.47 -7.96
C ILE A 49 3.25 -12.67 -8.42
N GLY A 50 4.16 -11.81 -7.95
CA GLY A 50 5.57 -11.94 -8.28
C GLY A 50 6.37 -10.66 -8.16
N ARG A 51 7.63 -10.75 -8.59
CA ARG A 51 8.52 -9.60 -8.72
C ARG A 51 8.40 -9.03 -10.13
N TYR A 52 8.40 -7.71 -10.22
CA TYR A 52 8.31 -6.99 -11.47
C TYR A 52 9.37 -5.90 -11.54
N GLU A 53 9.77 -5.60 -12.77
CA GLU A 53 10.60 -4.46 -13.11
C GLU A 53 9.77 -3.43 -13.87
N LEU A 54 9.67 -2.22 -13.31
CA LEU A 54 9.09 -1.06 -13.98
C LEU A 54 10.21 -0.19 -14.56
N SER A 55 10.34 -0.21 -15.87
CA SER A 55 11.25 0.66 -16.61
C SER A 55 10.50 1.88 -17.12
N VAL A 56 11.00 3.07 -16.80
CA VAL A 56 10.44 4.36 -17.22
C VAL A 56 11.55 5.15 -17.92
N THR A 57 11.32 5.47 -19.19
CA THR A 57 12.32 6.11 -20.04
C THR A 57 11.76 7.35 -20.71
N ILE A 58 12.62 8.36 -20.92
CA ILE A 58 12.35 9.52 -21.76
C ILE A 58 13.35 9.48 -22.89
N ARG A 59 12.87 9.43 -24.15
CA ARG A 59 13.72 9.30 -25.34
C ARG A 59 14.70 8.11 -25.26
N GLY A 60 14.23 7.00 -24.71
CA GLY A 60 15.02 5.78 -24.53
C GLY A 60 16.05 5.82 -23.41
N ARG A 61 16.13 6.90 -22.62
CA ARG A 61 17.01 6.99 -21.44
C ARG A 61 16.21 6.83 -20.16
N HIS A 62 16.69 6.00 -19.23
CA HIS A 62 16.05 5.83 -17.93
C HIS A 62 15.99 7.13 -17.14
N ILE A 63 14.84 7.39 -16.52
CA ILE A 63 14.73 8.45 -15.52
C ILE A 63 15.43 8.03 -14.23
N LYS A 64 15.68 9.00 -13.34
CA LYS A 64 16.32 8.73 -12.04
C LYS A 64 15.53 7.67 -11.26
N GLY A 65 16.22 6.60 -10.86
CA GLY A 65 15.65 5.50 -10.08
C GLY A 65 15.02 4.39 -10.92
N SER A 66 14.86 4.58 -12.23
CA SER A 66 14.49 3.50 -13.14
C SER A 66 15.72 2.65 -13.49
N PRO A 67 15.59 1.31 -13.59
CA PRO A 67 14.38 0.52 -13.34
C PRO A 67 13.99 0.39 -11.85
N TYR A 68 12.67 0.41 -11.58
CA TYR A 68 12.11 0.20 -10.24
C TYR A 68 11.77 -1.27 -10.02
N GLN A 69 12.17 -1.83 -8.89
CA GLN A 69 11.80 -3.19 -8.49
C GLN A 69 10.54 -3.18 -7.63
N LEU A 70 9.51 -3.90 -8.05
CA LEU A 70 8.21 -3.99 -7.39
C LEU A 70 7.91 -5.44 -7.00
N SER A 71 7.24 -5.65 -5.87
CA SER A 71 6.82 -6.97 -5.40
C SER A 71 5.31 -6.97 -5.18
N VAL A 72 4.62 -7.78 -5.97
CA VAL A 72 3.18 -7.98 -5.90
C VAL A 72 2.94 -9.24 -5.09
N LYS A 73 2.18 -9.13 -4.00
CA LYS A 73 1.85 -10.23 -3.10
C LYS A 73 0.39 -10.61 -3.26
N ALA A 74 0.05 -11.83 -2.87
CA ALA A 74 -1.34 -12.23 -2.74
C ALA A 74 -2.08 -11.23 -1.83
N SER A 75 -3.35 -10.95 -2.15
CA SER A 75 -4.24 -10.38 -1.15
C SER A 75 -4.31 -11.35 0.04
N ARG A 76 -4.51 -10.80 1.24
CA ARG A 76 -4.79 -11.65 2.40
C ARG A 76 -6.08 -12.42 2.10
N ASP A 77 -5.99 -13.74 2.14
CA ASP A 77 -7.15 -14.60 2.15
C ASP A 77 -7.76 -14.56 3.55
N TYR A 78 -8.91 -13.90 3.68
CA TYR A 78 -9.62 -13.80 4.94
C TYR A 78 -10.54 -15.01 5.20
N THR A 79 -10.70 -15.92 4.22
CA THR A 79 -11.59 -17.09 4.34
C THR A 79 -10.96 -18.22 5.15
N THR A 80 -9.63 -18.25 5.24
CA THR A 80 -8.85 -19.27 5.95
C THR A 80 -8.38 -18.79 7.34
N LEU A 81 -8.94 -17.68 7.85
CA LEU A 81 -8.64 -17.21 9.20
C LEU A 81 -9.15 -18.19 10.26
N THR A 82 -8.28 -19.03 10.78
CA THR A 82 -8.61 -20.02 11.82
C THR A 82 -8.50 -19.47 13.24
N ASN A 83 -7.84 -18.33 13.42
CA ASN A 83 -7.60 -17.71 14.74
C ASN A 83 -8.51 -16.50 14.98
N GLN A 84 -9.80 -16.63 14.65
CA GLN A 84 -10.77 -15.60 15.03
C GLN A 84 -11.02 -15.66 16.54
N ARG A 85 -10.88 -14.52 17.21
CA ARG A 85 -11.10 -14.38 18.64
C ARG A 85 -12.00 -13.19 18.91
N SER A 86 -12.92 -13.38 19.84
CA SER A 86 -13.83 -12.34 20.31
C SER A 86 -13.29 -11.69 21.58
N PHE A 87 -13.30 -10.37 21.63
CA PHE A 87 -12.90 -9.58 22.78
C PHE A 87 -14.13 -8.85 23.30
N ASN A 88 -14.61 -9.22 24.49
CA ASN A 88 -15.85 -8.67 25.03
C ASN A 88 -15.58 -7.36 25.76
N VAL A 89 -15.85 -6.24 25.09
CA VAL A 89 -15.68 -4.88 25.63
C VAL A 89 -16.97 -4.35 26.24
N GLY A 90 -18.13 -4.88 25.82
CA GLY A 90 -19.44 -4.33 26.12
C GLY A 90 -20.01 -3.44 25.00
N ASN A 91 -21.09 -2.74 25.30
CA ASN A 91 -21.83 -1.94 24.33
C ASN A 91 -21.16 -0.57 24.08
N GLY A 92 -21.09 -0.12 22.83
CA GLY A 92 -20.50 1.17 22.47
C GLY A 92 -18.99 1.13 22.28
N THR A 93 -18.48 0.05 21.69
CA THR A 93 -17.07 -0.02 21.27
C THR A 93 -16.89 0.80 20.00
N THR A 94 -16.06 1.84 20.05
CA THR A 94 -15.89 2.81 18.94
C THR A 94 -14.52 2.76 18.28
N GLY A 95 -13.53 2.15 18.93
CA GLY A 95 -12.16 2.08 18.43
C GLY A 95 -11.43 0.86 18.96
N VAL A 96 -10.60 0.27 18.09
CA VAL A 96 -9.73 -0.87 18.40
C VAL A 96 -8.34 -0.61 17.83
N ALA A 97 -7.30 -0.86 18.62
CA ALA A 97 -5.92 -0.90 18.18
C ALA A 97 -5.28 -2.22 18.64
N VAL A 98 -4.43 -2.79 17.79
CA VAL A 98 -3.69 -4.04 18.09
C VAL A 98 -2.21 -3.72 18.07
N HIS A 99 -1.52 -4.02 19.16
CA HIS A 99 -0.08 -3.85 19.26
C HIS A 99 0.67 -5.06 18.67
N THR A 100 1.93 -4.88 18.29
CA THR A 100 2.75 -5.93 17.64
C THR A 100 3.05 -7.13 18.54
N ASN A 101 2.89 -6.99 19.86
CA ASN A 101 2.95 -8.09 20.83
C ASN A 101 1.62 -8.86 20.98
N GLY A 102 0.59 -8.50 20.21
CA GLY A 102 -0.73 -9.13 20.25
C GLY A 102 -1.72 -8.52 21.24
N GLU A 103 -1.35 -7.52 22.05
CA GLU A 103 -2.31 -6.82 22.92
C GLU A 103 -3.35 -6.06 22.11
N VAL A 104 -4.60 -6.10 22.57
CA VAL A 104 -5.73 -5.42 21.94
C VAL A 104 -6.25 -4.33 22.88
N PHE A 105 -6.33 -3.10 22.39
CA PHE A 105 -6.85 -1.94 23.10
C PHE A 105 -8.20 -1.57 22.49
N ALA A 106 -9.26 -1.59 23.28
CA ALA A 106 -10.61 -1.29 22.81
C ALA A 106 -11.29 -0.24 23.70
N SER A 107 -11.83 0.82 23.08
CA SER A 107 -12.50 1.90 23.80
C SER A 107 -13.98 1.63 23.98
N SER A 108 -14.49 1.70 25.22
CA SER A 108 -15.92 1.79 25.52
C SER A 108 -16.31 3.26 25.66
N HIS A 109 -17.01 3.79 24.65
CA HIS A 109 -17.53 5.16 24.68
C HIS A 109 -18.58 5.33 25.78
N ASN A 110 -19.45 4.34 25.95
CA ASN A 110 -20.57 4.42 26.89
C ASN A 110 -20.12 4.42 28.35
N ASP A 111 -18.97 3.83 28.65
CA ASP A 111 -18.48 3.66 30.02
C ASP A 111 -17.21 4.46 30.32
N GLY A 112 -16.66 5.17 29.32
CA GLY A 112 -15.51 6.06 29.48
C GLY A 112 -14.20 5.35 29.83
N PHE A 113 -13.99 4.14 29.31
CA PHE A 113 -12.76 3.38 29.57
C PHE A 113 -12.14 2.80 28.30
N VAL A 114 -10.86 2.47 28.38
CA VAL A 114 -10.17 1.59 27.44
C VAL A 114 -9.87 0.27 28.15
N LEU A 115 -10.29 -0.84 27.54
CA LEU A 115 -9.97 -2.19 27.99
C LEU A 115 -8.79 -2.71 27.17
N VAL A 116 -7.81 -3.28 27.86
CA VAL A 116 -6.65 -3.91 27.28
C VAL A 116 -6.80 -5.41 27.46
N PHE A 117 -6.69 -6.15 26.37
CA PHE A 117 -6.66 -7.59 26.35
C PHE A 117 -5.26 -8.07 25.96
N SER A 118 -4.82 -9.16 26.56
CA SER A 118 -3.68 -9.92 26.05
C SER A 118 -4.04 -10.65 24.75
N GLU A 119 -3.01 -11.13 24.05
CA GLU A 119 -3.16 -11.87 22.79
C GLU A 119 -4.15 -13.05 22.91
N ASP A 120 -4.19 -13.68 24.10
CA ASP A 120 -5.05 -14.82 24.43
C ASP A 120 -6.55 -14.46 24.59
N GLY A 121 -6.92 -13.17 24.58
CA GLY A 121 -8.29 -12.71 24.80
C GLY A 121 -8.63 -12.35 26.24
N THR A 122 -7.71 -12.53 27.17
CA THR A 122 -7.94 -12.22 28.59
C THR A 122 -7.90 -10.69 28.79
N ALA A 123 -8.90 -10.13 29.46
CA ALA A 123 -8.88 -8.72 29.84
C ALA A 123 -7.85 -8.53 30.98
N VAL A 124 -6.78 -7.79 30.71
CA VAL A 124 -5.64 -7.63 31.64
C VAL A 124 -5.62 -6.27 32.32
N ARG A 125 -6.21 -5.24 31.71
CA ARG A 125 -6.21 -3.89 32.27
C ARG A 125 -7.40 -3.07 31.81
N ARG A 126 -7.93 -2.24 32.70
CA ARG A 126 -8.87 -1.16 32.39
C ARG A 126 -8.21 0.18 32.67
N ILE A 127 -8.35 1.12 31.75
CA ILE A 127 -7.84 2.48 31.89
C ILE A 127 -9.03 3.44 31.81
N GLY A 128 -9.20 4.26 32.84
CA GLY A 128 -10.28 5.22 32.92
C GLY A 128 -11.61 4.65 33.43
N SER A 129 -12.46 5.58 33.78
CA SER A 129 -13.85 5.41 34.14
C SER A 129 -14.57 6.72 33.80
N LYS A 130 -15.89 6.66 33.65
CA LYS A 130 -16.72 7.86 33.79
C LYS A 130 -16.63 8.45 35.20
#